data_AF-A0A410G0U5-F1
#
_entry.id   AF-A0A410G0U5-F1
#
_cell.length_a   1.000
_cell.length_b   1.000
_cell.length_c   1.000
_cell.angle_alpha   90.00
_cell.angle_beta   90.00
_cell.angle_gamma   90.00
#
_symmetry.space_group_name_H-M   'P 1'
#
loop_
_entity.id
_entity.type
_entity.pdbx_description
1 polymer ?
#
loop_
_entity_poly.entity_id
_entity_poly.type
_entity_poly.pdbx_seq_one_letter_code
_entity_poly.pdbx_strand_id
1 'polypeptide(L)'
;MNNPPRPYHRAEIDLLFTKVKAQMHQQALERGGDGIALYTDCYTGQALRGGDRYDYEHIRSSEAVFMAYRDRLTNSQIAEVVNCPENVAVTLRTINQSKGKMRMEDWLANSSNVSNHGINVAFARHAIARADKGIQQKVKEILSRML
;
A
#
# COMPACT_ATOMS: atom_id res chain seq x y z
N MET A 1 -3.85 3.82 -32.58
CA MET A 1 -3.11 2.53 -32.63
C MET A 1 -3.51 1.74 -31.40
N ASN A 2 -4.23 0.63 -31.59
CA ASN A 2 -4.63 -0.27 -30.50
C ASN A 2 -3.41 -1.04 -30.03
N ASN A 3 -2.72 -0.52 -29.00
CA ASN A 3 -1.74 -1.33 -28.30
C ASN A 3 -2.50 -2.49 -27.63
N PRO A 4 -2.06 -3.76 -27.83
CA PRO A 4 -2.65 -4.87 -27.11
C PRO A 4 -2.53 -4.61 -25.59
N PRO A 5 -3.54 -4.99 -24.79
CA PRO A 5 -3.56 -4.70 -23.36
C PRO A 5 -2.31 -5.29 -22.69
N ARG A 6 -1.44 -4.42 -22.18
CA ARG A 6 -0.18 -4.83 -21.52
C ARG A 6 -0.50 -5.70 -20.30
N PRO A 7 -0.02 -6.96 -20.22
CA PRO A 7 -0.33 -7.84 -19.09
C PRO A 7 0.27 -7.28 -17.80
N TYR A 8 -0.29 -7.69 -16.65
CA TYR A 8 0.25 -7.32 -15.35
C TYR A 8 1.71 -7.75 -15.22
N HIS A 9 2.58 -6.82 -14.83
CA HIS A 9 4.02 -7.04 -14.66
C HIS A 9 4.49 -6.49 -13.33
N ARG A 10 5.17 -7.34 -12.55
CA ARG A 10 5.49 -7.05 -11.15
C ARG A 10 6.95 -6.69 -10.88
N ALA A 11 7.88 -6.98 -11.79
CA ALA A 11 9.31 -6.92 -11.49
C ALA A 11 9.77 -5.53 -11.01
N GLU A 12 9.38 -4.45 -11.69
CA GLU A 12 9.75 -3.08 -11.32
C GLU A 12 9.04 -2.63 -10.04
N ILE A 13 7.80 -3.10 -9.83
CA ILE A 13 7.04 -2.86 -8.60
C ILE A 13 7.77 -3.47 -7.40
N ASP A 14 8.20 -4.72 -7.49
CA ASP A 14 8.88 -5.42 -6.39
C ASP A 14 10.29 -4.85 -6.12
N LEU A 15 11.00 -4.45 -7.17
CA LEU A 15 12.30 -3.79 -7.04
C LEU A 15 12.18 -2.49 -6.24
N LEU A 16 11.22 -1.62 -6.60
CA LEU A 16 11.02 -0.37 -5.89
C LEU A 16 10.41 -0.60 -4.49
N PHE A 17 9.51 -1.58 -4.35
CA PHE A 17 8.92 -1.93 -3.07
C PHE A 17 9.98 -2.36 -2.05
N THR A 18 11.02 -3.09 -2.48
CA THR A 18 12.15 -3.46 -1.62
C THR A 18 12.87 -2.24 -1.07
N LYS A 19 13.10 -1.21 -1.90
CA LYS A 19 13.70 0.05 -1.47
C LYS A 19 12.79 0.81 -0.50
N VAL A 20 11.49 0.88 -0.78
CA VAL A 20 10.50 1.54 0.09
C VAL A 20 10.42 0.85 1.45
N LYS A 21 10.40 -0.50 1.50
CA LYS A 21 10.42 -1.25 2.77
C LYS A 21 11.67 -0.94 3.60
N ALA A 22 12.84 -0.86 2.97
CA ALA A 22 14.08 -0.51 3.67
C ALA A 22 14.01 0.91 4.26
N GLN A 23 13.49 1.89 3.50
CA GLN A 23 13.30 3.26 3.97
C GLN A 23 12.28 3.33 5.12
N MET A 24 11.15 2.63 4.99
CA MET A 24 10.14 2.56 6.05
C MET A 24 10.71 1.94 7.33
N HIS A 25 11.55 0.91 7.20
CA HIS A 25 12.20 0.28 8.33
C HIS A 25 13.14 1.25 9.05
N GLN A 26 13.97 1.97 8.30
CA GLN A 26 14.86 2.99 8.87
C GLN A 26 14.08 4.07 9.64
N GLN A 27 13.01 4.61 9.05
CA GLN A 27 12.15 5.58 9.72
C GLN A 27 11.44 5.00 10.95
N ALA A 28 11.12 3.70 10.94
CA ALA A 28 10.50 3.03 12.07
C ALA A 28 11.50 2.80 13.22
N LEU A 29 12.77 2.52 12.92
CA LEU A 29 13.84 2.45 13.92
C LEU A 29 14.04 3.81 14.60
N GLU A 30 14.07 4.89 13.82
CA GLU A 30 14.15 6.26 14.34
C GLU A 30 12.94 6.60 15.24
N ARG A 31 11.72 6.23 14.81
CA ARG A 31 10.51 6.40 15.61
C ARG A 31 10.52 5.61 16.91
N GLY A 32 11.12 4.42 16.92
CA GLY A 32 11.23 3.60 18.12
C GLY A 32 12.23 4.15 19.13
N GLY A 33 13.34 4.71 18.66
CA GLY A 33 14.37 5.34 19.50
C GLY A 33 15.23 4.39 20.32
N ASP A 34 14.87 3.11 20.39
CA ASP A 34 15.51 2.06 21.19
C ASP A 34 16.10 0.93 20.35
N GLY A 35 16.31 1.19 19.06
CA GLY A 35 16.81 0.20 18.10
C GLY A 35 15.77 -0.83 17.65
N ILE A 36 14.52 -0.71 18.09
CA ILE A 36 13.41 -1.56 17.65
C ILE A 36 12.45 -0.73 16.80
N ALA A 37 12.15 -1.23 15.60
CA ALA A 37 11.26 -0.53 14.68
C ALA A 37 9.86 -0.34 15.28
N LEU A 38 9.33 0.88 15.23
CA LEU A 38 7.99 1.23 15.66
C LEU A 38 7.14 1.67 14.45
N TYR A 39 6.04 0.95 14.23
CA TYR A 39 5.05 1.26 13.22
C TYR A 39 3.67 1.47 13.84
N THR A 40 2.74 1.90 12.98
CA THR A 40 1.32 1.96 13.28
C THR A 40 0.59 1.13 12.23
N ASP A 41 -0.22 0.18 12.67
CA ASP A 41 -1.10 -0.59 11.80
C ASP A 41 -2.05 0.35 11.06
N CYS A 42 -2.09 0.26 9.72
CA CYS A 42 -2.88 1.19 8.90
C CYS A 42 -4.41 1.03 9.02
N TYR A 43 -4.89 -0.05 9.63
CA TYR A 43 -6.31 -0.36 9.73
C TYR A 43 -6.84 -0.37 11.17
N THR A 44 -6.02 -0.77 12.14
CA THR A 44 -6.40 -0.78 13.57
C THR A 44 -5.91 0.47 14.31
N GLY A 45 -4.86 1.13 13.80
CA GLY A 45 -4.18 2.23 14.50
C GLY A 45 -3.30 1.77 15.66
N GLN A 46 -3.14 0.45 15.87
CA GLN A 46 -2.30 -0.10 16.93
C GLN A 46 -0.82 0.15 16.64
N ALA A 47 -0.04 0.35 17.70
CA ALA A 47 1.41 0.34 17.59
C ALA A 47 1.90 -1.09 17.32
N LEU A 48 2.83 -1.24 16.38
CA LEU A 48 3.47 -2.51 16.03
C LEU A 48 4.98 -2.36 16.19
N ARG A 49 5.62 -3.35 16.80
CA ARG A 49 7.06 -3.35 17.09
C ARG A 49 7.80 -4.35 16.21
N GLY A 50 9.09 -4.11 16.00
CA GLY A 50 9.98 -5.08 15.35
C GLY A 50 9.92 -6.43 16.09
N GLY A 51 9.61 -7.50 15.35
CA GLY A 51 9.37 -8.84 15.91
C GLY A 51 7.90 -9.26 15.94
N ASP A 52 6.96 -8.29 15.92
CA ASP A 52 5.54 -8.58 15.81
C ASP A 52 5.20 -9.19 14.43
N ARG A 53 4.09 -9.93 14.39
CA ARG A 53 3.60 -10.56 13.16
C ARG A 53 2.80 -9.55 12.32
N TYR A 54 3.51 -8.69 11.62
CA TYR A 54 2.95 -7.78 10.62
C TYR A 54 3.50 -8.06 9.22
N ASP A 55 2.79 -7.60 8.20
CA ASP A 55 3.22 -7.62 6.80
C ASP A 55 3.18 -6.20 6.23
N TYR A 56 4.02 -5.94 5.22
CA TYR A 56 3.94 -4.72 4.43
C TYR A 56 2.83 -4.87 3.39
N GLU A 57 2.03 -3.82 3.22
CA GLU A 57 0.84 -3.85 2.39
C GLU A 57 0.83 -2.70 1.39
N HIS A 58 0.36 -3.01 0.17
CA HIS A 58 -0.22 -2.01 -0.72
C HIS A 58 -1.72 -1.88 -0.43
N ILE A 59 -2.14 -0.72 0.10
CA ILE A 59 -3.55 -0.46 0.49
C ILE A 59 -4.48 -0.63 -0.73
N ARG A 60 -4.06 -0.09 -1.88
CA ARG A 60 -4.54 -0.46 -3.21
C ARG A 60 -3.59 -1.45 -3.82
N SER A 61 -4.11 -2.61 -4.21
CA SER A 61 -3.28 -3.68 -4.76
C SER A 61 -2.50 -3.20 -5.98
N SER A 62 -1.25 -3.65 -6.06
CA SER A 62 -0.35 -3.38 -7.18
C SER A 62 -0.97 -3.75 -8.53
N GLU A 63 -1.69 -4.87 -8.57
CA GLU A 63 -2.43 -5.35 -9.75
C GLU A 63 -3.53 -4.37 -10.17
N ALA A 64 -4.37 -3.89 -9.24
CA ALA A 64 -5.45 -2.95 -9.58
C ALA A 64 -4.91 -1.62 -10.10
N VAL A 65 -3.88 -1.08 -9.45
CA VAL A 65 -3.23 0.17 -9.88
C VAL A 65 -2.54 -0.01 -11.23
N PHE A 66 -1.84 -1.12 -11.45
CA PHE A 66 -1.20 -1.40 -12.73
C PHE A 66 -2.23 -1.44 -13.86
N MET A 67 -3.31 -2.21 -13.67
CA MET A 67 -4.35 -2.36 -14.69
C MET A 67 -5.06 -1.04 -14.98
N ALA A 68 -5.19 -0.15 -14.00
CA ALA A 68 -5.80 1.17 -14.19
C ALA A 68 -4.95 2.15 -15.02
N TYR A 69 -3.61 2.04 -14.97
CA TYR A 69 -2.71 3.02 -15.59
C TYR A 69 -1.83 2.45 -16.73
N ARG A 70 -1.96 1.16 -17.04
CA ARG A 70 -1.09 0.48 -18.02
C ARG A 70 -1.11 1.05 -19.44
N ASP A 71 -2.20 1.71 -19.81
CA ASP A 71 -2.37 2.29 -21.14
C ASP A 71 -1.75 3.69 -21.26
N ARG A 72 -1.31 4.28 -20.15
CA ARG A 72 -0.83 5.67 -20.07
C ARG A 72 0.59 5.80 -19.51
N LEU A 73 1.00 4.87 -18.67
CA LEU A 73 2.29 4.90 -17.97
C LEU A 73 3.13 3.67 -18.34
N THR A 74 4.45 3.74 -18.22
CA THR A 74 5.37 2.59 -18.36
C THR A 74 5.35 1.70 -17.10
N ASN A 75 5.96 0.50 -17.16
CA ASN A 75 6.11 -0.35 -15.96
C ASN A 75 6.79 0.41 -14.81
N SER A 76 7.89 1.11 -15.09
CA SER A 76 8.66 1.84 -14.08
C SER A 76 7.87 2.99 -13.47
N GLN A 77 7.11 3.72 -14.28
CA GLN A 77 6.22 4.78 -13.79
C GLN A 77 5.09 4.22 -12.92
N ILE A 78 4.49 3.10 -13.32
CA ILE A 78 3.49 2.42 -12.49
C ILE A 78 4.11 1.94 -11.17
N ALA A 79 5.36 1.47 -11.18
CA ALA A 79 6.06 1.11 -9.96
C ALA A 79 6.16 2.30 -8.99
N GLU A 80 6.46 3.51 -9.50
CA GLU A 80 6.44 4.75 -8.69
C GLU A 80 5.03 5.04 -8.12
N VAL A 81 3.97 4.85 -8.92
CA VAL A 81 2.58 5.07 -8.46
C VAL A 81 2.16 4.07 -7.39
N VAL A 82 2.39 2.77 -7.64
CA VAL A 82 2.03 1.69 -6.71
C VAL A 82 2.77 1.85 -5.37
N ASN A 83 4.04 2.23 -5.42
CA ASN A 83 4.89 2.37 -4.25
C ASN A 83 4.96 3.80 -3.71
N CYS A 84 3.99 4.66 -4.03
CA CYS A 84 3.93 5.97 -3.41
C CYS A 84 3.74 5.81 -1.88
N PRO A 85 4.32 6.71 -1.06
CA PRO A 85 4.34 6.56 0.40
C PRO A 85 2.95 6.39 1.02
N GLU A 86 1.92 6.99 0.40
CA GLU A 86 0.55 6.91 0.89
C GLU A 86 -0.10 5.55 0.66
N ASN A 87 0.35 4.79 -0.36
CA ASN A 87 -0.21 3.49 -0.71
C ASN A 87 0.52 2.32 -0.05
N VAL A 88 1.71 2.56 0.54
CA VAL A 88 2.49 1.53 1.24
C VAL A 88 2.38 1.72 2.74
N ALA A 89 1.99 0.66 3.45
CA ALA A 89 1.90 0.68 4.91
C ALA A 89 2.27 -0.68 5.52
N VAL A 90 2.07 -0.83 6.83
CA VAL A 90 2.11 -2.12 7.52
C VAL A 90 0.75 -2.42 8.12
N THR A 91 0.41 -3.70 8.20
CA THR A 91 -0.73 -4.18 8.99
C THR A 91 -0.43 -5.54 9.61
N LEU A 92 -1.19 -5.92 10.62
CA LEU A 92 -1.17 -7.26 11.20
C LEU A 92 -1.31 -8.32 10.11
N ARG A 93 -0.47 -9.36 10.19
CA ARG A 93 -0.48 -10.48 9.25
C ARG A 93 -1.86 -11.13 9.12
N THR A 94 -2.60 -11.22 10.22
CA THR A 94 -3.95 -11.80 10.23
C THR A 94 -4.94 -10.98 9.40
N ILE A 95 -4.82 -9.64 9.39
CA ILE A 95 -5.64 -8.78 8.54
C ILE A 95 -5.22 -8.93 7.08
N ASN A 96 -3.91 -8.85 6.80
CA ASN A 96 -3.39 -8.96 5.44
C ASN A 96 -3.80 -10.29 4.76
N GLN A 97 -3.66 -11.41 5.48
CA GLN A 97 -4.04 -12.74 4.99
C GLN A 97 -5.55 -12.91 4.81
N SER A 98 -6.36 -12.41 5.76
CA SER A 98 -7.83 -12.48 5.68
C SER A 98 -8.39 -11.64 4.53
N LYS A 99 -7.81 -10.46 4.30
CA LYS A 99 -8.18 -9.58 3.19
C LYS A 99 -7.78 -10.15 1.83
N GLY A 100 -6.59 -10.73 1.74
CA GLY A 100 -6.03 -11.22 0.47
C GLY A 100 -5.99 -10.11 -0.59
N LYS A 101 -6.56 -10.40 -1.77
CA LYS A 101 -6.62 -9.45 -2.91
C LYS A 101 -7.84 -8.51 -2.89
N MET A 102 -8.74 -8.66 -1.91
CA MET A 102 -9.97 -7.87 -1.84
C MET A 102 -9.66 -6.39 -1.59
N ARG A 103 -10.52 -5.49 -2.10
CA ARG A 103 -10.46 -4.09 -1.68
C ARG A 103 -10.82 -4.01 -0.19
N MET A 104 -10.17 -3.12 0.53
CA MET A 104 -10.42 -2.99 1.97
C MET A 104 -11.87 -2.61 2.25
N GLU A 105 -12.49 -1.80 1.40
CA GLU A 105 -13.91 -1.41 1.52
C GLU A 105 -14.85 -2.63 1.45
N ASP A 106 -14.61 -3.53 0.50
CA ASP A 106 -15.41 -4.76 0.34
C ASP A 106 -15.17 -5.70 1.52
N TRP A 107 -13.93 -5.79 2.00
CA TRP A 107 -13.58 -6.62 3.15
C TRP A 107 -14.21 -6.10 4.45
N LEU A 108 -14.30 -4.77 4.60
CA LEU A 108 -14.96 -4.10 5.71
C LEU A 108 -16.48 -4.18 5.68
N ALA A 109 -17.09 -4.48 4.52
CA ALA A 109 -18.53 -4.66 4.42
C ALA A 109 -19.03 -5.85 5.26
N ASN A 110 -18.16 -6.81 5.58
CA ASN A 110 -18.44 -7.87 6.54
C ASN A 110 -18.11 -7.39 7.97
N SER A 111 -19.14 -7.14 8.78
CA SER A 111 -18.99 -6.65 10.16
C SER A 111 -18.16 -7.59 11.05
N SER A 112 -18.19 -8.90 10.79
CA SER A 112 -17.39 -9.88 11.54
C SER A 112 -15.89 -9.65 11.34
N ASN A 113 -15.46 -9.18 10.17
CA ASN A 113 -14.06 -8.84 9.93
C ASN A 113 -13.61 -7.65 10.80
N VAL A 114 -14.49 -6.66 10.95
CA VAL A 114 -14.22 -5.48 11.79
C VAL A 114 -14.03 -5.89 13.25
N SER A 115 -14.96 -6.68 13.80
CA SER A 115 -14.89 -7.12 15.19
C SER A 115 -13.74 -8.09 15.45
N ASN A 116 -13.54 -9.09 14.58
CA ASN A 116 -12.55 -10.15 14.80
C ASN A 116 -11.11 -9.65 14.72
N HIS A 117 -10.87 -8.59 13.97
CA HIS A 117 -9.54 -8.03 13.76
C HIS A 117 -9.30 -6.69 14.47
N GLY A 118 -10.26 -6.21 15.28
CA GLY A 118 -10.12 -4.96 16.02
C GLY A 118 -9.92 -3.74 15.13
N ILE A 119 -10.61 -3.72 13.99
CA ILE A 119 -10.45 -2.65 12.99
C ILE A 119 -11.02 -1.35 13.53
N ASN A 120 -10.24 -0.27 13.38
CA ASN A 120 -10.75 1.08 13.54
C ASN A 120 -11.25 1.57 12.18
N VAL A 121 -12.57 1.49 11.95
CA VAL A 121 -13.17 1.80 10.63
C VAL A 121 -12.86 3.22 10.17
N ALA A 122 -12.86 4.20 11.07
CA ALA A 122 -12.52 5.59 10.72
C ALA A 122 -11.05 5.70 10.28
N PHE A 123 -10.15 5.03 11.00
CA PHE A 123 -8.72 5.01 10.69
C PHE A 123 -8.45 4.30 9.35
N ALA A 124 -9.04 3.12 9.14
CA ALA A 124 -8.92 2.38 7.89
C ALA A 124 -9.45 3.18 6.70
N ARG A 125 -10.61 3.84 6.82
CA ARG A 125 -11.16 4.72 5.78
C ARG A 125 -10.25 5.91 5.48
N HIS A 126 -9.61 6.48 6.50
CA HIS A 126 -8.65 7.54 6.31
C HIS A 126 -7.40 7.06 5.54
N ALA A 127 -6.86 5.88 5.89
CA ALA A 127 -5.72 5.29 5.18
C ALA A 127 -6.05 5.01 3.70
N ILE A 128 -7.23 4.47 3.42
CA ILE A 128 -7.81 4.26 2.08
C ILE A 128 -7.86 5.58 1.29
N ALA A 129 -8.47 6.62 1.85
CA ALA A 129 -8.61 7.91 1.19
C ALA A 129 -7.24 8.56 0.91
N ARG A 130 -6.30 8.43 1.85
CA ARG A 130 -4.94 8.92 1.69
C ARG A 130 -4.21 8.19 0.56
N ALA A 131 -4.33 6.87 0.48
CA ALA A 131 -3.75 6.07 -0.60
C ALA A 131 -4.31 6.49 -1.97
N ASP A 132 -5.64 6.66 -2.09
CA ASP A 132 -6.27 7.12 -3.33
C ASP A 132 -5.75 8.49 -3.76
N LYS A 133 -5.68 9.43 -2.83
CA LYS A 133 -5.16 10.78 -3.09
C LYS A 133 -3.69 10.75 -3.51
N GLY A 134 -2.85 9.99 -2.79
CA GLY A 134 -1.41 9.87 -3.09
C GLY A 134 -1.15 9.24 -4.46
N ILE A 135 -1.88 8.18 -4.80
CA ILE A 135 -1.84 7.56 -6.14
C ILE A 135 -2.19 8.60 -7.21
N GLN A 136 -3.30 9.33 -7.05
CA GLN A 136 -3.71 10.34 -8.02
C GLN A 136 -2.68 11.47 -8.16
N GLN A 137 -2.09 11.92 -7.04
CA GLN A 137 -1.05 12.95 -7.04
C GLN A 137 0.20 12.45 -7.76
N LYS A 138 0.66 11.23 -7.47
CA LYS A 138 1.84 10.64 -8.12
C LYS A 138 1.64 10.46 -9.62
N VAL A 139 0.44 10.04 -10.05
CA VAL A 139 0.08 9.96 -11.47
C VAL A 139 0.17 11.32 -12.14
N LYS A 140 -0.41 12.38 -11.53
CA LYS A 140 -0.34 13.74 -12.07
C LYS A 140 1.10 14.24 -12.20
N GLU A 141 1.90 14.02 -11.16
CA GLU A 141 3.31 14.37 -11.13
C GLU A 141 4.08 13.69 -12.28
N ILE A 142 3.91 12.38 -12.46
CA ILE A 142 4.57 11.65 -13.55
C ILE A 142 4.15 12.19 -14.92
N LEU A 143 2.85 12.40 -15.13
CA LEU A 143 2.33 12.94 -16.40
C LEU A 143 2.86 14.35 -16.68
N SER A 144 3.04 15.19 -15.65
CA SER A 144 3.62 16.53 -15.82
C SER A 144 5.11 16.51 -16.21
N ARG A 145 5.84 15.43 -15.94
CA ARG A 145 7.24 15.26 -16.37
C ARG A 145 7.35 14.78 -17.82
N MET A 146 6.24 14.33 -18.41
CA MET A 146 6.18 13.84 -19.80
C MET A 146 5.79 14.94 -20.80
N LEU A 147 5.33 16.08 -20.30
CA LEU A 147 5.02 17.29 -21.05
C LEU A 147 6.28 18.18 -21.12
#